data_AF-A0A7D4CTM4-F1
#
_entry.id   AF-A0A7D4CTM4-F1
#
_cell.length_a   1.000
_cell.length_b   1.000
_cell.length_c   1.000
_cell.angle_alpha   90.00
_cell.angle_beta   90.00
_cell.angle_gamma   90.00
#
_symmetry.space_group_name_H-M   'P 1'
#
loop_
_entity.id
_entity.type
_entity.pdbx_description
1 polymer ?
#
loop_
_entity_poly.entity_id
_entity_poly.type
_entity_poly.pdbx_seq_one_letter_code
_entity_poly.pdbx_strand_id
1 'polypeptide(L)'
;MSEEFIEEIDDILSDVLSDVDSTSPAEIEQNITFGQSVSAERQTAIVDGRINQLAAELDVPEAAVDLAKSLRDQYRNQRGDLIGTALELVAASCLYCAVKVTEVPLDPTDFVAADDTVVTRKALLRRSKDIASTVGLDPSAFFGSEHYVDRYCDALDVTDAVNERAREIIEITEESGLSSGKSPSGWAAAAVYNACLDVGEKRTQQELSRVANVSEVTIRNRYQEQRAELRQVDSLPSDPVGVINHVVDASGVDNPTRELAELLIREARSEQYPVDADATLWGLAALRRASQLTDGDVKLKTLSQHIDEDSDAIKSRASGLQSVITQAELDEFRATHVQ
;
A
#
# COMPACT_ATOMS: atom_id res chain seq x y z
N MET A 1 25.39 -9.64 -9.82
CA MET A 1 23.96 -9.96 -9.65
C MET A 1 23.87 -11.45 -9.41
N SER A 2 23.38 -11.91 -8.25
CA SER A 2 23.08 -13.34 -8.08
C SER A 2 21.85 -13.71 -8.92
N GLU A 3 21.67 -14.99 -9.26
CA GLU A 3 20.50 -15.47 -10.01
C GLU A 3 19.19 -15.17 -9.26
N GLU A 4 19.21 -15.30 -7.93
CA GLU A 4 18.07 -15.03 -7.02
C GLU A 4 17.54 -13.59 -7.15
N PHE A 5 18.41 -12.58 -7.26
CA PHE A 5 17.96 -11.19 -7.42
C PHE A 5 17.40 -10.89 -8.82
N ILE A 6 17.80 -11.64 -9.85
CA ILE A 6 17.24 -11.49 -11.19
C ILE A 6 15.83 -12.08 -11.24
N GLU A 7 15.61 -13.19 -10.54
CA GLU A 7 14.30 -13.80 -10.34
C GLU A 7 13.37 -12.86 -9.56
N GLU A 8 13.83 -12.23 -8.48
CA GLU A 8 12.99 -11.29 -7.72
C GLU A 8 12.55 -10.07 -8.53
N ILE A 9 13.43 -9.50 -9.36
CA ILE A 9 13.03 -8.46 -10.32
C ILE A 9 11.99 -9.03 -11.31
N ASP A 10 12.18 -10.25 -11.82
CA ASP A 10 11.22 -10.86 -12.74
C ASP A 10 9.86 -11.09 -12.08
N ASP A 11 9.82 -11.48 -10.81
CA ASP A 11 8.60 -11.67 -10.05
C ASP A 11 7.87 -10.34 -9.83
N ILE A 12 8.59 -9.29 -9.43
CA ILE A 12 8.00 -7.94 -9.28
C ILE A 12 7.48 -7.44 -10.61
N LEU A 13 8.26 -7.60 -11.69
CA LEU A 13 7.82 -7.21 -13.02
C LEU A 13 6.64 -8.04 -13.48
N SER A 14 6.60 -9.33 -13.19
CA SER A 14 5.48 -10.23 -13.49
C SER A 14 4.23 -9.80 -12.72
N ASP A 15 4.36 -9.44 -11.43
CA ASP A 15 3.28 -8.95 -10.58
C ASP A 15 2.71 -7.64 -11.14
N VAL A 16 3.55 -6.65 -11.42
CA VAL A 16 3.17 -5.38 -12.06
C VAL A 16 2.52 -5.59 -13.44
N LEU A 17 2.96 -6.61 -14.18
CA LEU A 17 2.42 -6.95 -15.50
C LEU A 17 1.11 -7.73 -15.46
N SER A 18 0.84 -8.44 -14.36
CA SER A 18 -0.43 -9.15 -14.16
C SER A 18 -1.60 -8.18 -13.93
N ASP A 19 -1.30 -6.97 -13.44
CA ASP A 19 -2.24 -5.89 -13.11
C ASP A 19 -2.65 -5.00 -14.31
N VAL A 20 -2.60 -5.51 -15.54
CA VAL A 20 -2.84 -4.71 -16.76
C VAL A 20 -4.11 -5.15 -17.50
N ASP A 21 -5.09 -4.25 -17.59
CA ASP A 21 -6.13 -4.31 -18.64
C ASP A 21 -5.49 -4.09 -20.01
N SER A 22 -5.79 -4.98 -20.95
CA SER A 22 -5.20 -5.05 -22.29
C SER A 22 -5.55 -3.83 -23.15
N THR A 23 -4.70 -2.79 -23.13
CA THR A 23 -4.82 -1.71 -24.12
C THR A 23 -4.26 -2.18 -25.47
N SER A 24 -5.09 -2.08 -26.50
CA SER A 24 -4.78 -2.48 -27.89
C SER A 24 -3.65 -1.62 -28.49
N PRO A 25 -2.61 -2.23 -29.11
CA PRO A 25 -1.46 -1.52 -29.70
C PRO A 25 -1.76 -1.02 -31.12
N ALA A 26 -2.91 -0.39 -31.33
CA ALA A 26 -3.35 0.03 -32.65
C ALA A 26 -3.59 1.54 -32.67
N GLU A 27 -2.50 2.30 -32.63
CA GLU A 27 -2.27 3.63 -33.22
C GLU A 27 -0.91 4.11 -32.68
N ILE A 28 -0.23 5.03 -33.38
CA ILE A 28 1.06 5.63 -33.02
C ILE A 28 2.30 4.92 -33.61
N GLU A 29 2.40 4.93 -34.94
CA GLU A 29 3.65 4.72 -35.69
C GLU A 29 4.41 6.03 -35.96
N GLN A 30 4.00 7.18 -35.42
CA GLN A 30 4.44 8.48 -35.96
C GLN A 30 5.68 9.12 -35.30
N ASN A 31 6.14 8.68 -34.12
CA ASN A 31 7.20 9.40 -33.36
C ASN A 31 8.30 8.49 -32.73
N ILE A 32 8.63 7.36 -33.35
CA ILE A 32 9.69 6.46 -32.83
C ILE A 32 10.99 6.67 -33.60
N THR A 33 12.07 7.03 -32.91
CA THR A 33 13.40 7.13 -33.52
C THR A 33 14.25 5.91 -33.16
N PHE A 34 14.61 5.12 -34.17
CA PHE A 34 15.52 3.99 -33.98
C PHE A 34 16.99 4.43 -33.98
N GLY A 35 17.79 3.91 -33.05
CA GLY A 35 19.21 4.27 -32.92
C GLY A 35 20.01 4.18 -34.22
N GLN A 36 19.81 3.14 -35.05
CA GLN A 36 20.57 2.97 -36.29
C GLN A 36 20.31 4.04 -37.37
N SER A 37 19.28 4.88 -37.24
CA SER A 37 18.94 5.88 -38.26
C SER A 37 19.70 7.21 -38.10
N VAL A 38 20.47 7.37 -37.02
CA VAL A 38 21.09 8.65 -36.63
C VAL A 38 22.50 8.47 -36.06
N SER A 39 23.36 9.50 -36.19
CA SER A 39 24.72 9.51 -35.63
C SER A 39 24.72 9.44 -34.10
N ALA A 40 25.82 8.97 -33.50
CA ALA A 40 25.94 8.85 -32.03
C ALA A 40 25.70 10.18 -31.28
N GLU A 41 26.21 11.30 -31.81
CA GLU A 41 25.95 12.64 -31.26
C GLU A 41 24.45 12.99 -31.30
N ARG A 42 23.79 12.65 -32.41
CA ARG A 42 22.35 12.91 -32.57
C ARG A 42 21.50 11.98 -31.72
N GLN A 43 21.89 10.72 -31.53
CA GLN A 43 21.24 9.80 -30.58
C GLN A 43 21.27 10.40 -29.17
N THR A 44 22.43 10.88 -28.74
CA THR A 44 22.65 11.51 -27.43
C THR A 44 21.73 12.70 -27.23
N ALA A 45 21.68 13.61 -28.22
CA ALA A 45 20.83 14.79 -28.18
C ALA A 45 19.32 14.45 -28.13
N ILE A 46 18.88 13.41 -28.84
CA ILE A 46 17.48 12.95 -28.83
C ILE A 46 17.11 12.41 -27.46
N VAL A 47 17.94 11.51 -26.90
CA VAL A 47 17.70 10.91 -25.59
C VAL A 47 17.71 11.98 -24.49
N ASP A 48 18.67 12.90 -24.50
CA ASP A 48 18.73 13.99 -23.51
C ASP A 48 17.56 14.94 -23.62
N GLY A 49 17.15 15.28 -24.85
CA GLY A 49 15.96 16.08 -25.10
C GLY A 49 14.72 15.44 -24.50
N ARG A 50 14.55 14.11 -24.70
CA ARG A 50 13.39 13.38 -24.17
C ARG A 50 13.44 13.22 -22.65
N ILE A 51 14.61 12.93 -22.07
CA ILE A 51 14.79 12.89 -20.60
C ILE A 51 14.35 14.23 -19.99
N ASN A 52 14.84 15.36 -20.51
CA ASN A 52 14.51 16.67 -19.96
C ASN A 52 13.02 17.00 -20.13
N GLN A 53 12.41 16.62 -21.26
CA GLN A 53 10.97 16.83 -21.48
C GLN A 53 10.13 16.04 -20.47
N LEU A 54 10.39 14.73 -20.32
CA LEU A 54 9.65 13.89 -19.38
C LEU A 54 9.88 14.31 -17.93
N ALA A 55 11.11 14.69 -17.59
CA ALA A 55 11.42 15.18 -16.26
C ALA A 55 10.64 16.45 -15.92
N ALA A 56 10.48 17.36 -16.87
CA ALA A 56 9.68 18.57 -16.68
C ALA A 56 8.17 18.26 -16.57
N GLU A 57 7.68 17.26 -17.30
CA GLU A 57 6.27 16.86 -17.27
C GLU A 57 5.88 16.09 -16.01
N LEU A 58 6.82 15.32 -15.46
CA LEU A 58 6.65 14.49 -14.26
C LEU A 58 7.20 15.14 -12.98
N ASP A 59 7.60 16.42 -13.05
CA ASP A 59 8.22 17.18 -11.95
C ASP A 59 9.40 16.46 -11.28
N VAL A 60 10.24 15.80 -12.09
CA VAL A 60 11.38 15.02 -11.61
C VAL A 60 12.54 15.94 -11.19
N PRO A 61 13.11 15.78 -9.98
CA PRO A 61 14.24 16.59 -9.51
C PRO A 61 15.50 16.49 -10.38
N GLU A 62 16.27 17.58 -10.45
CA GLU A 62 17.50 17.67 -11.27
C GLU A 62 18.52 16.57 -10.94
N ALA A 63 18.64 16.15 -9.68
CA ALA A 63 19.51 15.05 -9.28
C ALA A 63 19.17 13.72 -9.99
N ALA A 64 17.88 13.40 -10.13
CA ALA A 64 17.44 12.21 -10.85
C ALA A 64 17.63 12.37 -12.38
N VAL A 65 17.47 13.58 -12.91
CA VAL A 65 17.75 13.89 -14.32
C VAL A 65 19.22 13.67 -14.67
N ASP A 66 20.13 14.15 -13.81
CA ASP A 66 21.57 13.97 -14.00
C ASP A 66 21.98 12.50 -13.91
N LEU A 67 21.39 11.77 -12.95
CA LEU A 67 21.57 10.33 -12.88
C LEU A 67 21.06 9.63 -14.14
N ALA A 68 19.89 10.00 -14.67
CA ALA A 68 19.35 9.41 -15.90
C ALA A 68 20.28 9.59 -17.10
N LYS A 69 20.89 10.77 -17.25
CA LYS A 69 21.89 11.06 -18.30
C LYS A 69 23.16 10.21 -18.12
N SER A 70 23.62 10.05 -16.88
CA SER A 70 24.75 9.17 -16.55
C SER A 70 24.44 7.71 -16.88
N LEU A 71 23.25 7.21 -16.51
CA LEU A 71 22.82 5.84 -16.83
C LEU A 71 22.75 5.61 -18.33
N ARG A 72 22.25 6.58 -19.10
CA ARG A 72 22.25 6.54 -20.57
C ARG A 72 23.66 6.36 -21.12
N ASP A 73 24.63 7.14 -20.64
CA ASP A 73 26.01 7.06 -21.13
C ASP A 73 26.66 5.72 -20.79
N GLN A 74 26.47 5.24 -19.55
CA GLN A 74 26.94 3.92 -19.11
C GLN A 74 26.32 2.80 -19.95
N TYR A 75 25.00 2.85 -20.15
CA TYR A 75 24.26 1.86 -20.92
C TYR A 75 24.71 1.80 -22.37
N ARG A 76 24.89 2.95 -23.03
CA ARG A 76 25.43 3.02 -24.40
C ARG A 76 26.83 2.41 -24.48
N ASN A 77 27.70 2.75 -23.51
CA ASN A 77 29.09 2.29 -23.52
C ASN A 77 29.20 0.78 -23.32
N GLN A 78 28.31 0.17 -22.54
CA GLN A 78 28.34 -1.27 -22.23
C GLN A 78 27.56 -2.13 -23.23
N ARG A 79 26.40 -1.66 -23.69
CA ARG A 79 25.55 -2.39 -24.65
C ARG A 79 26.05 -2.28 -26.09
N GLY A 80 26.80 -1.24 -26.42
CA GLY A 80 27.26 -0.95 -27.77
C GLY A 80 26.19 -0.29 -28.63
N ASP A 81 26.10 -0.65 -29.91
CA ASP A 81 25.18 -0.01 -30.85
C ASP A 81 23.72 -0.31 -30.50
N LEU A 82 22.92 0.74 -30.30
CA LEU A 82 21.50 0.69 -29.94
C LEU A 82 20.58 0.28 -31.12
N ILE A 83 21.03 -0.66 -31.95
CA ILE A 83 20.29 -1.13 -33.14
C ILE A 83 18.96 -1.78 -32.71
N GLY A 84 17.88 -1.42 -33.41
CA GLY A 84 16.51 -1.83 -33.12
C GLY A 84 15.93 -1.23 -31.84
N THR A 85 16.63 -0.32 -31.18
CA THR A 85 16.18 0.30 -29.93
C THR A 85 15.56 1.67 -30.23
N ALA A 86 14.32 1.86 -29.78
CA ALA A 86 13.66 3.17 -29.75
C ALA A 86 14.38 4.07 -28.73
N LEU A 87 14.88 5.22 -29.16
CA LEU A 87 15.63 6.14 -28.32
C LEU A 87 14.75 6.77 -27.24
N GLU A 88 13.48 7.01 -27.54
CA GLU A 88 12.50 7.56 -26.61
C GLU A 88 12.22 6.58 -25.46
N LEU A 89 12.11 5.28 -25.77
CA LEU A 89 11.99 4.23 -24.75
C LEU A 89 13.25 4.13 -23.87
N VAL A 90 14.44 4.35 -24.43
CA VAL A 90 15.69 4.39 -23.64
C VAL A 90 15.67 5.60 -22.72
N ALA A 91 15.26 6.77 -23.20
CA ALA A 91 15.13 7.97 -22.39
C ALA A 91 14.20 7.74 -21.19
N ALA A 92 12.98 7.26 -21.45
CA ALA A 92 12.00 7.00 -20.41
C ALA A 92 12.47 5.94 -19.41
N SER A 93 13.09 4.84 -19.88
CA SER A 93 13.60 3.81 -18.97
C SER A 93 14.83 4.25 -18.18
N CYS A 94 15.74 5.06 -18.75
CA CYS A 94 16.84 5.65 -17.99
C CYS A 94 16.33 6.58 -16.89
N LEU A 95 15.33 7.41 -17.21
CA LEU A 95 14.69 8.28 -16.22
C LEU A 95 13.95 7.46 -15.16
N TYR A 96 13.23 6.40 -15.56
CA TYR A 96 12.57 5.48 -14.65
C TYR A 96 13.56 4.80 -13.68
N CYS A 97 14.70 4.30 -14.18
CA CYS A 97 15.73 3.75 -13.31
C CYS A 97 16.28 4.81 -12.34
N ALA A 98 16.48 6.05 -12.81
CA ALA A 98 17.00 7.12 -11.98
C ALA A 98 16.04 7.49 -10.85
N VAL A 99 14.74 7.64 -11.14
CA VAL A 99 13.74 7.95 -10.10
C VAL A 99 13.62 6.85 -9.05
N LYS A 100 13.87 5.58 -9.42
CA LYS A 100 13.92 4.47 -8.48
C LYS A 100 15.13 4.56 -7.56
N VAL A 101 16.31 4.82 -8.13
CA VAL A 101 17.55 4.99 -7.36
C VAL A 101 17.51 6.23 -6.45
N THR A 102 16.83 7.29 -6.87
CA THR A 102 16.67 8.52 -6.06
C THR A 102 15.37 8.55 -5.26
N GLU A 103 14.65 7.42 -5.15
CA GLU A 103 13.48 7.27 -4.29
C GLU A 103 12.33 8.25 -4.59
N VAL A 104 12.22 8.71 -5.85
CA VAL A 104 11.12 9.57 -6.29
C VAL A 104 9.89 8.69 -6.55
N PRO A 105 8.73 8.96 -5.93
CA PRO A 105 7.59 8.03 -5.88
C PRO A 105 6.73 8.03 -7.14
N LEU A 106 7.34 7.74 -8.30
CA LEU A 106 6.67 7.62 -9.59
C LEU A 106 6.50 6.16 -10.01
N ASP A 107 5.30 5.80 -10.45
CA ASP A 107 4.91 4.49 -10.97
C ASP A 107 5.17 4.40 -12.49
N PRO A 108 5.41 3.21 -13.07
CA PRO A 108 5.46 3.01 -14.52
C PRO A 108 4.29 3.65 -15.29
N THR A 109 3.11 3.71 -14.68
CA THR A 109 1.90 4.31 -15.26
C THR A 109 2.04 5.81 -15.45
N ASP A 110 2.76 6.52 -14.56
CA ASP A 110 3.01 7.95 -14.70
C ASP A 110 3.82 8.24 -15.98
N PHE A 111 4.82 7.40 -16.26
CA PHE A 111 5.64 7.49 -17.48
C PHE A 111 4.85 7.19 -18.75
N VAL A 112 3.94 6.20 -18.71
CA VAL A 112 3.07 5.90 -19.84
C VAL A 112 2.05 7.02 -20.09
N ALA A 113 1.56 7.66 -19.03
CA ALA A 113 0.61 8.77 -19.14
C ALA A 113 1.25 10.06 -19.67
N ALA A 114 2.52 10.33 -19.33
CA ALA A 114 3.27 11.50 -19.79
C ALA A 114 3.92 11.29 -21.18
N ASP A 115 3.94 10.07 -21.71
CA ASP A 115 4.69 9.75 -22.92
C ASP A 115 3.91 8.86 -23.90
N ASP A 116 3.35 9.47 -24.93
CA ASP A 116 2.70 8.78 -26.06
C ASP A 116 3.63 7.76 -26.77
N THR A 117 4.95 7.88 -26.61
CA THR A 117 5.96 6.98 -27.17
C THR A 117 6.39 5.87 -26.20
N VAL A 118 6.08 5.97 -24.90
CA VAL A 118 6.21 4.86 -23.94
C VAL A 118 5.01 3.94 -24.13
N VAL A 119 5.10 3.13 -25.19
CA VAL A 119 3.99 2.38 -25.78
C VAL A 119 3.22 1.52 -24.78
N THR A 120 3.91 0.94 -23.80
CA THR A 120 3.28 0.11 -22.77
C THR A 120 4.12 0.10 -21.50
N ARG A 121 3.46 -0.10 -20.34
CA ARG A 121 4.14 -0.39 -19.05
C ARG A 121 5.16 -1.53 -19.20
N LYS A 122 4.80 -2.56 -19.97
CA LYS A 122 5.67 -3.72 -20.26
C LYS A 122 6.93 -3.35 -21.02
N ALA A 123 6.83 -2.49 -22.02
CA ALA A 123 8.01 -2.04 -22.77
C ALA A 123 8.96 -1.24 -21.88
N LEU A 124 8.42 -0.31 -21.08
CA LEU A 124 9.18 0.49 -20.12
C LEU A 124 9.93 -0.41 -19.14
N LEU A 125 9.20 -1.27 -18.42
CA LEU A 125 9.75 -2.14 -17.39
C LEU A 125 10.80 -3.11 -17.93
N ARG A 126 10.53 -3.74 -19.08
CA ARG A 126 11.50 -4.64 -19.73
C ARG A 126 12.79 -3.90 -20.09
N ARG A 127 12.70 -2.68 -20.59
CA ARG A 127 13.88 -1.89 -20.94
C ARG A 127 14.60 -1.36 -19.70
N SER A 128 13.87 -0.97 -18.66
CA SER A 128 14.44 -0.58 -17.37
C SER A 128 15.22 -1.73 -16.74
N LYS A 129 14.69 -2.96 -16.80
CA LYS A 129 15.42 -4.17 -16.38
C LYS A 129 16.72 -4.36 -17.15
N ASP A 130 16.66 -4.25 -18.48
CA ASP A 130 17.83 -4.38 -19.35
C ASP A 130 18.89 -3.30 -19.07
N ILE A 131 18.46 -2.06 -18.80
CA ILE A 131 19.37 -0.98 -18.40
C ILE A 131 20.01 -1.28 -17.04
N ALA A 132 19.20 -1.60 -16.03
CA ALA A 132 19.67 -1.88 -14.68
C ALA A 132 20.68 -3.04 -14.65
N SER A 133 20.38 -4.14 -15.36
CA SER A 133 21.28 -5.30 -15.44
C SER A 133 22.56 -4.99 -16.23
N THR A 134 22.45 -4.21 -17.31
CA THR A 134 23.61 -3.82 -18.13
C THR A 134 24.56 -2.93 -17.36
N VAL A 135 24.07 -1.90 -16.66
CA VAL A 135 24.93 -0.95 -15.95
C VAL A 135 25.32 -1.40 -14.54
N GLY A 136 24.70 -2.48 -14.04
CA GLY A 136 24.95 -3.02 -12.70
C GLY A 136 24.31 -2.20 -11.59
N LEU A 137 23.10 -1.67 -11.81
CA LEU A 137 22.31 -1.06 -10.74
C LEU A 137 21.94 -2.11 -9.69
N ASP A 138 21.91 -1.67 -8.44
CA ASP A 138 21.39 -2.47 -7.33
C ASP A 138 19.87 -2.67 -7.51
N PRO A 139 19.38 -3.93 -7.57
CA PRO A 139 17.95 -4.26 -7.59
C PRO A 139 17.14 -3.63 -6.47
N SER A 140 17.74 -3.45 -5.28
CA SER A 140 17.04 -2.94 -4.11
C SER A 140 16.40 -1.57 -4.33
N ALA A 141 16.97 -0.76 -5.24
CA ALA A 141 16.41 0.52 -5.66
C ALA A 141 14.98 0.42 -6.23
N PHE A 142 14.56 -0.76 -6.70
CA PHE A 142 13.23 -0.98 -7.26
C PHE A 142 12.23 -1.49 -6.24
N PHE A 143 12.63 -1.79 -4.99
CA PHE A 143 11.82 -2.52 -4.02
C PHE A 143 11.19 -1.62 -2.95
N GLY A 144 11.69 -0.39 -2.77
CA GLY A 144 11.22 0.53 -1.74
C GLY A 144 9.74 0.88 -1.88
N SER A 145 8.90 0.35 -0.99
CA SER A 145 7.46 0.63 -0.95
C SER A 145 7.13 1.89 -0.13
N GLU A 146 7.95 2.19 0.88
CA GLU A 146 7.74 3.32 1.81
C GLU A 146 7.62 4.67 1.09
N HIS A 147 8.40 4.90 0.03
CA HIS A 147 8.43 6.18 -0.68
C HIS A 147 7.07 6.58 -1.28
N TYR A 148 6.18 5.62 -1.54
CA TYR A 148 4.85 5.90 -2.09
C TYR A 148 3.83 6.35 -1.04
N VAL A 149 4.11 6.15 0.26
CA VAL A 149 3.14 6.38 1.34
C VAL A 149 2.70 7.85 1.37
N ASP A 150 3.63 8.79 1.33
CA ASP A 150 3.31 10.23 1.36
C ASP A 150 2.42 10.62 0.18
N ARG A 151 2.82 10.23 -1.04
CA ARG A 151 2.06 10.51 -2.26
C ARG A 151 0.62 9.97 -2.17
N TYR A 152 0.44 8.77 -1.63
CA TYR A 152 -0.88 8.16 -1.51
C TYR A 152 -1.71 8.82 -0.42
N CYS A 153 -1.11 9.12 0.73
CA CYS A 153 -1.81 9.79 1.83
C CYS A 153 -2.25 11.20 1.41
N ASP A 154 -1.37 11.97 0.78
CA ASP A 154 -1.66 13.31 0.27
C ASP A 154 -2.79 13.29 -0.77
N ALA A 155 -2.73 12.35 -1.72
CA ALA A 155 -3.76 12.23 -2.75
C ALA A 155 -5.13 11.80 -2.20
N LEU A 156 -5.14 11.13 -1.05
CA LEU A 156 -6.38 10.73 -0.37
C LEU A 156 -6.85 11.77 0.63
N ASP A 157 -6.05 12.77 1.00
CA ASP A 157 -6.36 13.74 2.07
C ASP A 157 -6.67 13.02 3.40
N VAL A 158 -5.76 12.13 3.82
CA VAL A 158 -5.81 11.42 5.11
C VAL A 158 -4.84 12.05 6.11
N THR A 159 -5.03 11.78 7.40
CA THR A 159 -4.22 12.35 8.47
C THR A 159 -2.81 11.77 8.53
N ASP A 160 -1.90 12.51 9.16
CA ASP A 160 -0.53 12.05 9.47
C ASP A 160 -0.51 10.75 10.28
N ALA A 161 -1.55 10.48 11.08
CA ALA A 161 -1.67 9.23 11.83
C ALA A 161 -1.81 8.01 10.90
N VAL A 162 -2.52 8.14 9.77
CA VAL A 162 -2.59 7.10 8.74
C VAL A 162 -1.24 6.91 8.07
N ASN A 163 -0.53 8.00 7.82
CA ASN A 163 0.78 7.97 7.19
C ASN A 163 1.82 7.24 8.06
N GLU A 164 1.95 7.63 9.33
CA GLU A 164 2.84 6.97 10.30
C GLU A 164 2.51 5.49 10.43
N ARG A 165 1.22 5.16 10.61
CA ARG A 165 0.78 3.77 10.73
C ARG A 165 1.07 2.95 9.46
N ALA A 166 0.96 3.54 8.28
CA ALA A 166 1.27 2.86 7.03
C ALA A 166 2.77 2.50 6.95
N ARG A 167 3.66 3.39 7.41
CA ARG A 167 5.10 3.11 7.49
C ARG A 167 5.41 1.97 8.45
N GLU A 168 4.83 1.99 9.65
CA GLU A 168 4.98 0.90 10.62
C GLU A 168 4.55 -0.46 10.04
N ILE A 169 3.41 -0.49 9.32
CA ILE A 169 2.92 -1.71 8.68
C ILE A 169 3.90 -2.19 7.60
N ILE A 170 4.45 -1.28 6.80
CA ILE A 170 5.47 -1.63 5.80
C ILE A 170 6.69 -2.22 6.50
N GLU A 171 7.25 -1.54 7.50
CA GLU A 171 8.42 -2.00 8.25
C GLU A 171 8.21 -3.42 8.80
N ILE A 172 7.13 -3.64 9.56
CA ILE A 172 6.81 -4.95 10.16
C ILE A 172 6.71 -6.05 9.09
N THR A 173 6.07 -5.75 7.95
CA THR A 173 5.78 -6.76 6.94
C THR A 173 6.92 -6.99 5.95
N GLU A 174 7.80 -6.00 5.75
CA GLU A 174 9.03 -6.16 5.00
C GLU A 174 10.10 -6.91 5.82
N GLU A 175 10.20 -6.64 7.13
CA GLU A 175 11.11 -7.37 8.03
C GLU A 175 10.80 -8.87 8.13
N SER A 176 9.53 -9.26 7.98
CA SER A 176 9.12 -10.67 7.91
C SER A 176 9.30 -11.30 6.52
N GLY A 177 9.78 -10.53 5.53
CA GLY A 177 10.01 -10.98 4.16
C GLY A 177 8.75 -11.14 3.31
N LEU A 178 7.59 -10.64 3.78
CA LEU A 178 6.32 -10.82 3.06
C LEU A 178 6.24 -9.99 1.78
N SER A 179 7.02 -8.94 1.61
CA SER A 179 7.02 -8.10 0.41
C SER A 179 7.77 -8.70 -0.79
N SER A 180 8.58 -9.75 -0.59
CA SER A 180 9.45 -10.31 -1.65
C SER A 180 8.66 -10.72 -2.88
N GLY A 181 9.13 -10.31 -4.06
CA GLY A 181 8.50 -10.57 -5.36
C GLY A 181 7.21 -9.80 -5.65
N LYS A 182 6.79 -8.87 -4.79
CA LYS A 182 5.52 -8.13 -4.93
C LYS A 182 5.76 -6.68 -5.36
N SER A 183 4.82 -6.12 -6.11
CA SER A 183 4.85 -4.71 -6.51
C SER A 183 4.93 -3.78 -5.29
N PRO A 184 5.96 -2.92 -5.17
CA PRO A 184 6.08 -1.98 -4.05
C PRO A 184 4.94 -0.97 -3.99
N SER A 185 4.46 -0.50 -5.14
CA SER A 185 3.28 0.38 -5.25
C SER A 185 2.04 -0.31 -4.69
N GLY A 186 1.81 -1.58 -5.06
CA GLY A 186 0.69 -2.39 -4.54
C GLY A 186 0.82 -2.70 -3.05
N TRP A 187 2.04 -2.93 -2.57
CA TRP A 187 2.34 -3.17 -1.16
C TRP A 187 2.07 -1.94 -0.30
N ALA A 188 2.56 -0.78 -0.73
CA ALA A 188 2.34 0.50 -0.08
C ALA A 188 0.85 0.89 -0.08
N ALA A 189 0.15 0.69 -1.19
CA ALA A 189 -1.30 0.91 -1.25
C ALA A 189 -2.04 0.04 -0.23
N ALA A 190 -1.70 -1.25 -0.13
CA ALA A 190 -2.31 -2.11 0.88
C ALA A 190 -1.98 -1.70 2.32
N ALA A 191 -0.77 -1.20 2.58
CA ALA A 191 -0.38 -0.70 3.89
C ALA A 191 -1.17 0.56 4.26
N VAL A 192 -1.30 1.53 3.35
CA VAL A 192 -2.15 2.73 3.53
C VAL A 192 -3.61 2.32 3.76
N TYR A 193 -4.09 1.29 3.05
CA TYR A 193 -5.45 0.77 3.27
C TYR A 193 -5.62 0.19 4.68
N ASN A 194 -4.66 -0.60 5.15
CA ASN A 194 -4.64 -1.13 6.51
C ASN A 194 -4.57 0.00 7.55
N ALA A 195 -3.74 1.01 7.33
CA ALA A 195 -3.59 2.14 8.23
C ALA A 195 -4.87 2.97 8.34
N CYS A 196 -5.55 3.27 7.22
CA CYS A 196 -6.86 3.93 7.24
C CYS A 196 -7.85 3.15 8.10
N LEU A 197 -7.82 1.83 8.00
CA LEU A 197 -8.70 0.94 8.73
C LEU A 197 -8.40 0.88 10.23
N ASP A 198 -7.13 0.90 10.61
CA ASP A 198 -6.66 0.90 12.00
C ASP A 198 -7.02 2.23 12.69
N VAL A 199 -6.75 3.35 12.02
CA VAL A 199 -7.01 4.72 12.51
C VAL A 199 -8.51 5.09 12.44
N GLY A 200 -9.31 4.34 11.67
CA GLY A 200 -10.75 4.59 11.53
C GLY A 200 -11.14 5.56 10.41
N GLU A 201 -10.20 5.93 9.53
CA GLU A 201 -10.45 6.77 8.36
C GLU A 201 -11.15 6.03 7.21
N LYS A 202 -12.15 6.68 6.63
CA LYS A 202 -13.07 6.06 5.67
C LYS A 202 -12.52 6.17 4.26
N ARG A 203 -11.69 5.21 3.85
CA ARG A 203 -11.23 5.06 2.46
C ARG A 203 -11.63 3.71 1.86
N THR A 204 -11.88 3.70 0.57
CA THR A 204 -12.24 2.52 -0.21
C THR A 204 -11.03 1.98 -0.97
N GLN A 205 -11.03 0.67 -1.26
CA GLN A 205 -10.00 0.07 -2.11
C GLN A 205 -10.02 0.66 -3.53
N GLN A 206 -11.19 1.11 -3.99
CA GLN A 206 -11.35 1.76 -5.29
C GLN A 206 -10.66 3.13 -5.33
N GLU A 207 -10.77 3.94 -4.27
CA GLU A 207 -10.07 5.23 -4.18
C GLU A 207 -8.56 5.02 -4.24
N LEU A 208 -8.04 4.08 -3.44
CA LEU A 208 -6.61 3.73 -3.49
C LEU A 208 -6.18 3.17 -4.83
N SER A 209 -6.98 2.29 -5.44
CA SER A 209 -6.69 1.68 -6.74
C SER A 209 -6.45 2.75 -7.81
N ARG A 210 -7.24 3.84 -7.78
CA ARG A 210 -7.07 4.97 -8.71
C ARG A 210 -5.80 5.78 -8.43
N VAL A 211 -5.46 5.98 -7.16
CA VAL A 211 -4.28 6.76 -6.76
C VAL A 211 -2.98 6.00 -7.03
N ALA A 212 -2.96 4.70 -6.73
CA ALA A 212 -1.78 3.85 -6.84
C ALA A 212 -1.63 3.15 -8.21
N ASN A 213 -2.63 3.28 -9.10
CA ASN A 213 -2.65 2.62 -10.42
C ASN A 213 -2.52 1.08 -10.37
N VAL A 214 -3.02 0.46 -9.29
CA VAL A 214 -3.06 -0.99 -9.07
C VAL A 214 -4.50 -1.49 -9.00
N SER A 215 -4.73 -2.78 -9.25
CA SER A 215 -6.08 -3.33 -9.19
C SER A 215 -6.62 -3.39 -7.75
N GLU A 216 -7.93 -3.26 -7.58
CA GLU A 216 -8.58 -3.47 -6.27
C GLU A 216 -8.32 -4.89 -5.71
N VAL A 217 -8.13 -5.86 -6.61
CA VAL A 217 -7.82 -7.25 -6.25
C VAL A 217 -6.41 -7.34 -5.66
N THR A 218 -5.42 -6.67 -6.26
CA THR A 218 -4.06 -6.60 -5.72
C THR A 218 -4.07 -5.96 -4.34
N ILE A 219 -4.68 -4.79 -4.17
CA ILE A 219 -4.80 -4.14 -2.85
C ILE A 219 -5.44 -5.11 -1.84
N ARG A 220 -6.52 -5.80 -2.22
CA ARG A 220 -7.22 -6.74 -1.33
C ARG A 220 -6.35 -7.92 -0.91
N ASN A 221 -5.62 -8.53 -1.85
CA ASN A 221 -4.78 -9.69 -1.57
C ASN A 221 -3.61 -9.28 -0.64
N ARG A 222 -2.92 -8.19 -0.98
CA ARG A 222 -1.80 -7.68 -0.17
C ARG A 222 -2.26 -7.22 1.22
N TYR A 223 -3.43 -6.57 1.30
CA TYR A 223 -4.05 -6.19 2.57
C TYR A 223 -4.29 -7.41 3.47
N GLN A 224 -4.79 -8.51 2.92
CA GLN A 224 -5.05 -9.74 3.68
C GLN A 224 -3.75 -10.40 4.17
N GLU A 225 -2.73 -10.43 3.34
CA GLU A 225 -1.39 -10.94 3.69
C GLU A 225 -0.78 -10.12 4.83
N GLN A 226 -0.73 -8.79 4.70
CA GLN A 226 -0.24 -7.89 5.74
C GLN A 226 -1.05 -8.05 7.04
N ARG A 227 -2.39 -8.15 6.94
CA ARG A 227 -3.24 -8.27 8.13
C ARG A 227 -3.01 -9.58 8.89
N ALA A 228 -2.75 -10.67 8.18
CA ALA A 228 -2.43 -11.95 8.81
C ALA A 228 -1.12 -11.88 9.61
N GLU A 229 -0.14 -11.11 9.14
CA GLU A 229 1.12 -10.90 9.86
C GLU A 229 0.96 -9.98 11.06
N LEU A 230 0.27 -8.86 10.89
CA LEU A 230 0.03 -7.90 11.97
C LEU A 230 -0.65 -8.56 13.17
N ARG A 231 -1.54 -9.55 12.96
CA ARG A 231 -2.16 -10.33 14.04
C ARG A 231 -1.19 -11.18 14.83
N GLN A 232 -0.10 -11.65 14.20
CA GLN A 232 0.90 -12.47 14.86
C GLN A 232 1.86 -11.61 15.68
N VAL A 233 2.21 -10.44 15.16
CA VAL A 233 3.11 -9.47 15.82
C VAL A 233 2.38 -8.74 16.96
N ASP A 234 1.19 -8.20 16.69
CA ASP A 234 0.33 -7.54 17.67
C ASP A 234 -0.68 -8.55 18.26
N SER A 235 -0.17 -9.55 18.97
CA SER A 235 -1.03 -10.57 19.59
C SER A 235 -1.95 -9.92 20.62
N LEU A 236 -3.26 -10.18 20.50
CA LEU A 236 -4.23 -9.65 21.44
C LEU A 236 -4.04 -10.22 22.84
N PRO A 237 -4.39 -9.45 23.89
CA PRO A 237 -4.42 -9.95 25.25
C PRO A 237 -5.34 -11.16 25.41
N SER A 238 -5.02 -12.03 26.36
CA SER A 238 -5.77 -13.27 26.62
C SER A 238 -7.06 -13.05 27.42
N ASP A 239 -7.36 -11.83 27.85
CA ASP A 239 -8.55 -11.48 28.61
C ASP A 239 -9.41 -10.42 27.88
N PRO A 240 -10.74 -10.43 28.05
CA PRO A 240 -11.61 -9.59 27.24
C PRO A 240 -11.42 -8.09 27.47
N VAL A 241 -11.01 -7.69 28.69
CA VAL A 241 -10.77 -6.27 29.03
C VAL A 241 -9.46 -5.79 28.42
N GLY A 242 -8.43 -6.63 28.42
CA GLY A 242 -7.20 -6.39 27.69
C GLY A 242 -7.46 -6.22 26.20
N VAL A 243 -8.29 -7.07 25.59
CA VAL A 243 -8.71 -6.93 24.18
C VAL A 243 -9.40 -5.59 23.93
N ILE A 244 -10.34 -5.19 24.80
CA ILE A 244 -11.02 -3.89 24.71
C ILE A 244 -10.00 -2.76 24.70
N ASN A 245 -9.10 -2.73 25.68
CA ASN A 245 -8.12 -1.65 25.81
C ASN A 245 -7.15 -1.60 24.64
N HIS A 246 -6.65 -2.75 24.20
CA HIS A 246 -5.76 -2.83 23.03
C HIS A 246 -6.40 -2.25 21.76
N VAL A 247 -7.65 -2.63 21.47
CA VAL A 247 -8.37 -2.17 20.27
C VAL A 247 -8.74 -0.68 20.39
N VAL A 248 -9.15 -0.24 21.57
CA VAL A 248 -9.50 1.17 21.80
C VAL A 248 -8.28 2.07 21.64
N ASP A 249 -7.13 1.67 22.19
CA ASP A 249 -5.90 2.44 22.11
C ASP A 249 -5.39 2.52 20.66
N ALA A 250 -5.60 1.48 19.86
CA ALA A 250 -5.25 1.46 18.43
C ALA A 250 -6.22 2.28 17.55
N SER A 251 -7.53 2.28 17.85
CA SER A 251 -8.56 2.88 16.99
C SER A 251 -9.07 4.25 17.47
N GLY A 252 -8.48 4.82 18.52
CA GLY A 252 -8.85 6.15 19.03
C GLY A 252 -10.30 6.23 19.53
N VAL A 253 -10.86 5.12 20.02
CA VAL A 253 -12.24 5.05 20.49
C VAL A 253 -12.39 5.90 21.77
N ASP A 254 -13.53 6.56 21.91
CA ASP A 254 -13.83 7.46 23.02
C ASP A 254 -13.95 6.71 24.36
N ASN A 255 -13.58 7.42 25.44
CA ASN A 255 -13.57 6.84 26.80
C ASN A 255 -14.94 6.29 27.27
N PRO A 256 -16.10 6.94 26.98
CA PRO A 256 -17.40 6.38 27.34
C PRO A 256 -17.67 5.01 26.68
N THR A 257 -17.28 4.82 25.42
CA THR A 257 -17.44 3.52 24.74
C THR A 257 -16.55 2.45 25.36
N ARG A 258 -15.32 2.81 25.77
CA ARG A 258 -14.40 1.92 26.49
C ARG A 258 -15.01 1.46 27.82
N GLU A 259 -15.42 2.40 28.66
CA GLU A 259 -15.97 2.10 30.00
C GLU A 259 -17.26 1.26 29.91
N LEU A 260 -18.14 1.55 28.95
CA LEU A 260 -19.35 0.75 28.75
C LEU A 260 -19.03 -0.66 28.26
N ALA A 261 -18.02 -0.83 27.40
CA ALA A 261 -17.59 -2.16 26.96
C ALA A 261 -17.05 -2.99 28.13
N GLU A 262 -16.25 -2.39 29.02
CA GLU A 262 -15.76 -3.05 30.23
C GLU A 262 -16.90 -3.45 31.18
N LEU A 263 -17.89 -2.56 31.35
CA LEU A 263 -19.09 -2.84 32.13
C LEU A 263 -19.87 -4.03 31.56
N LEU A 264 -20.08 -4.08 30.24
CA LEU A 264 -20.75 -5.20 29.57
C LEU A 264 -20.04 -6.53 29.82
N ILE A 265 -18.70 -6.57 29.76
CA ILE A 265 -17.94 -7.78 30.06
C ILE A 265 -18.09 -8.19 31.53
N ARG A 266 -18.03 -7.22 32.45
CA ARG A 266 -18.15 -7.48 33.89
C ARG A 266 -19.51 -8.11 34.23
N GLU A 267 -20.59 -7.53 33.71
CA GLU A 267 -21.94 -8.04 33.95
C GLU A 267 -22.18 -9.35 33.18
N ALA A 268 -21.66 -9.53 31.97
CA ALA A 268 -21.77 -10.81 31.26
C ALA A 268 -21.09 -11.96 32.01
N ARG A 269 -19.97 -11.68 32.69
CA ARG A 269 -19.32 -12.68 33.56
C ARG A 269 -20.21 -13.05 34.75
N SER A 270 -20.98 -12.11 35.30
CA SER A 270 -21.92 -12.36 36.40
C SER A 270 -23.10 -13.23 35.94
N GLU A 271 -23.56 -13.05 34.69
CA GLU A 271 -24.60 -13.84 34.04
C GLU A 271 -24.12 -15.21 33.48
N GLN A 272 -22.89 -15.64 33.80
CA GLN A 272 -22.30 -16.93 33.39
C GLN A 272 -22.06 -17.09 31.87
N TYR A 273 -21.91 -16.00 31.14
CA TYR A 273 -21.39 -16.09 29.77
C TYR A 273 -19.92 -16.55 29.80
N PRO A 274 -19.47 -17.36 28.81
CA PRO A 274 -18.09 -17.85 28.73
C PRO A 274 -17.14 -16.77 28.18
N VAL A 275 -17.15 -15.57 28.79
CA VAL A 275 -16.39 -14.40 28.30
C VAL A 275 -14.89 -14.67 28.30
N ASP A 276 -14.38 -15.41 29.28
CA ASP A 276 -12.94 -15.70 29.41
C ASP A 276 -12.47 -16.84 28.50
N ALA A 277 -13.38 -17.70 28.01
CA ALA A 277 -13.01 -18.79 27.09
C ALA A 277 -12.78 -18.28 25.66
N ASP A 278 -13.59 -17.29 25.23
CA ASP A 278 -13.49 -16.65 23.91
C ASP A 278 -13.19 -15.14 24.06
N ALA A 279 -12.14 -14.81 24.82
CA ALA A 279 -11.85 -13.45 25.26
C ALA A 279 -11.84 -12.42 24.13
N THR A 280 -11.20 -12.74 23.00
CA THR A 280 -11.15 -11.89 21.81
C THR A 280 -12.54 -11.56 21.28
N LEU A 281 -13.36 -12.57 21.03
CA LEU A 281 -14.68 -12.39 20.41
C LEU A 281 -15.64 -11.65 21.35
N TRP A 282 -15.55 -11.90 22.65
CA TRP A 282 -16.36 -11.19 23.64
C TRP A 282 -15.92 -9.74 23.82
N GLY A 283 -14.61 -9.46 23.89
CA GLY A 283 -14.09 -8.10 23.95
C GLY A 283 -14.50 -7.26 22.74
N LEU A 284 -14.33 -7.79 21.53
CA LEU A 284 -14.76 -7.14 20.28
C LEU A 284 -16.29 -6.96 20.21
N ALA A 285 -17.05 -7.96 20.66
CA ALA A 285 -18.51 -7.86 20.73
C ALA A 285 -19.00 -6.81 21.73
N ALA A 286 -18.32 -6.68 22.87
CA ALA A 286 -18.60 -5.66 23.87
C ALA A 286 -18.33 -4.26 23.31
N LEU A 287 -17.19 -4.05 22.63
CA LEU A 287 -16.91 -2.78 21.95
C LEU A 287 -17.95 -2.41 20.91
N ARG A 288 -18.34 -3.37 20.07
CA ARG A 288 -19.41 -3.19 19.09
C ARG A 288 -20.71 -2.74 19.75
N ARG A 289 -21.08 -3.42 20.85
CA ARG A 289 -22.34 -3.15 21.54
C ARG A 289 -22.30 -1.79 22.25
N ALA A 290 -21.18 -1.49 22.91
CA ALA A 290 -20.97 -0.21 23.58
C ALA A 290 -21.07 0.95 22.58
N SER A 291 -20.37 0.86 21.44
CA SER A 291 -20.40 1.88 20.38
C SER A 291 -21.81 2.14 19.84
N GLN A 292 -22.67 1.13 19.78
CA GLN A 292 -24.08 1.31 19.38
C GLN A 292 -24.93 2.04 20.42
N LEU A 293 -24.51 2.06 21.68
CA LEU A 293 -25.25 2.64 22.81
C LEU A 293 -24.76 4.05 23.18
N THR A 294 -23.52 4.38 22.83
CA THR A 294 -22.83 5.66 23.07
C THR A 294 -22.74 6.55 21.83
N ASP A 295 -23.34 6.16 20.69
CA ASP A 295 -23.17 6.81 19.39
C ASP A 295 -21.70 6.88 18.91
N GLY A 296 -20.84 5.95 19.37
CA GLY A 296 -19.47 5.81 18.89
C GLY A 296 -19.38 5.35 17.42
N ASP A 297 -18.28 5.66 16.72
CA ASP A 297 -18.06 5.31 15.29
C ASP A 297 -17.25 4.00 15.11
N VAL A 298 -17.27 3.07 16.07
CA VAL A 298 -16.53 1.81 15.97
C VAL A 298 -17.18 0.89 14.95
N LYS A 299 -16.52 0.71 13.81
CA LYS A 299 -17.05 -0.12 12.72
C LYS A 299 -16.77 -1.60 12.94
N LEU A 300 -17.69 -2.43 12.45
CA LEU A 300 -17.49 -3.88 12.40
C LEU A 300 -16.23 -4.26 11.65
N LYS A 301 -15.91 -3.52 10.58
CA LYS A 301 -14.75 -3.80 9.75
C LYS A 301 -13.44 -3.58 10.52
N THR A 302 -13.38 -2.56 11.37
CA THR A 302 -12.27 -2.31 12.30
C THR A 302 -12.11 -3.47 13.26
N LEU A 303 -13.20 -3.88 13.92
CA LEU A 303 -13.17 -5.02 14.86
C LEU A 303 -12.79 -6.35 14.19
N SER A 304 -13.28 -6.61 12.98
CA SER A 304 -12.98 -7.85 12.25
C SER A 304 -11.51 -7.98 11.83
N GLN A 305 -10.73 -6.90 11.90
CA GLN A 305 -9.30 -6.96 11.58
C GLN A 305 -8.52 -7.77 12.60
N HIS A 306 -9.03 -7.95 13.81
CA HIS A 306 -8.36 -8.68 14.88
C HIS A 306 -8.67 -10.19 14.91
N ILE A 307 -9.50 -10.70 13.97
CA ILE A 307 -9.91 -12.10 13.93
C ILE A 307 -9.81 -12.69 12.52
N ASP A 308 -9.56 -13.99 12.45
CA ASP A 308 -9.68 -14.79 11.22
C ASP A 308 -11.12 -15.26 10.96
N GLU A 309 -11.97 -15.24 11.99
CA GLU A 309 -13.36 -15.70 11.93
C GLU A 309 -14.29 -14.69 11.23
N ASP A 310 -15.47 -15.17 10.79
CA ASP A 310 -16.51 -14.30 10.25
C ASP A 310 -16.94 -13.26 11.31
N SER A 311 -17.07 -12.02 10.86
CA SER A 311 -17.71 -10.92 11.58
C SER A 311 -19.08 -11.27 12.20
N ASP A 312 -19.77 -12.29 11.68
CA ASP A 312 -21.00 -12.83 12.24
C ASP A 312 -20.84 -13.37 13.68
N ALA A 313 -19.66 -13.89 14.03
CA ALA A 313 -19.34 -14.32 15.40
C ALA A 313 -19.36 -13.14 16.39
N ILE A 314 -18.85 -11.97 15.95
CA ILE A 314 -18.90 -10.71 16.72
C ILE A 314 -20.35 -10.23 16.83
N LYS A 315 -21.11 -10.22 15.73
CA LYS A 315 -22.53 -9.77 15.72
C LYS A 315 -23.40 -10.62 16.64
N SER A 316 -23.24 -11.94 16.61
CA SER A 316 -24.00 -12.88 17.41
C SER A 316 -23.76 -12.64 18.91
N ARG A 317 -22.50 -12.55 19.34
CA ARG A 317 -22.14 -12.25 20.74
C ARG A 317 -22.59 -10.86 21.17
N ALA A 318 -22.45 -9.85 20.32
CA ALA A 318 -22.93 -8.49 20.61
C ALA A 318 -24.45 -8.44 20.80
N SER A 319 -25.19 -9.32 20.11
CA SER A 319 -26.63 -9.48 20.30
C SER A 319 -26.95 -10.19 21.63
N GLY A 320 -26.12 -11.15 22.03
CA GLY A 320 -26.18 -11.77 23.36
C GLY A 320 -25.98 -10.78 24.51
N LEU A 321 -25.16 -9.76 24.33
CA LEU A 321 -24.92 -8.69 25.31
C LEU A 321 -26.09 -7.70 25.45
N GLN A 322 -27.17 -7.82 24.67
CA GLN A 322 -28.30 -6.89 24.73
C GLN A 322 -29.06 -6.95 26.05
N SER A 323 -29.14 -8.13 26.67
CA SER A 323 -29.88 -8.37 27.91
C SER A 323 -29.04 -8.22 29.17
N VAL A 324 -27.72 -8.11 29.03
CA VAL A 324 -26.75 -8.17 30.12
C VAL A 324 -26.80 -6.94 31.04
N ILE A 325 -27.15 -5.78 30.48
CA ILE A 325 -27.36 -4.55 31.25
C ILE A 325 -28.82 -4.14 31.18
N THR A 326 -29.37 -3.75 32.33
CA THR A 326 -30.73 -3.25 32.42
C THR A 326 -30.82 -1.81 31.90
N GLN A 327 -32.02 -1.36 31.55
CA GLN A 327 -32.24 0.04 31.14
C GLN A 327 -31.86 1.03 32.24
N ALA A 328 -32.04 0.67 33.51
CA ALA A 328 -31.69 1.52 34.65
C ALA A 328 -30.18 1.73 34.77
N GLU A 329 -29.38 0.66 34.61
CA GLU A 329 -27.92 0.74 34.62
C GLU A 329 -27.38 1.53 33.43
N LEU A 330 -27.99 1.38 32.25
CA LEU A 330 -27.64 2.17 31.07
C LEU A 330 -27.94 3.66 31.27
N ASP A 331 -29.08 3.98 31.88
CA ASP A 331 -29.47 5.36 32.16
C ASP A 331 -28.55 5.99 33.23
N GLU A 332 -28.14 5.23 34.24
CA GLU A 332 -27.14 5.64 35.25
C GLU A 332 -25.76 5.89 34.61
N PHE A 333 -25.31 4.99 33.73
CA PHE A 333 -24.07 5.15 32.99
C PHE A 333 -24.07 6.45 32.17
N ARG A 334 -25.15 6.70 31.41
CA ARG A 334 -25.33 7.93 30.61
C ARG A 334 -25.36 9.18 31.49
N ALA A 335 -26.03 9.14 32.63
CA ALA A 335 -26.07 10.28 33.56
C ALA A 335 -24.67 10.68 34.07
N THR A 336 -23.74 9.73 34.14
CA THR A 336 -22.37 9.96 34.62
C THR A 336 -21.43 10.51 33.53
N HIS A 337 -21.79 10.34 32.24
CA HIS A 337 -20.94 10.64 31.09
C HIS A 337 -21.44 11.77 30.16
N VAL A 338 -22.63 12.34 30.43
CA VAL A 338 -23.24 13.43 29.65
C VAL A 338 -22.83 14.83 30.17
N GLN A 339 -21.71 14.97 30.90
CA GLN A 339 -21.21 16.28 31.36
C GLN A 339 -20.13 16.87 30.47
#